data_AF-C5JBD2-F1
#
_entry.id   AF-C5JBD2-F1
#
_cell.length_a   1.000
_cell.length_b   1.000
_cell.length_c   1.000
_cell.angle_alpha   90.00
_cell.angle_beta   90.00
_cell.angle_gamma   90.00
#
_symmetry.space_group_name_H-M   'P 1'
#
loop_
_entity.id
_entity.type
_entity.pdbx_description
1 polymer ?
#
loop_
_entity_poly.entity_id
_entity_poly.type
_entity_poly.pdbx_seq_one_letter_code
_entity_poly.pdbx_strand_id
1 'polypeptide(L)'
;MAEQPAALESHVIDVPLWWRRLSAVEFSAVVRARRVSAVPLSMHPGLEGEVRGVLAAEQAAFSGERLASIAGQRRLVVLEGFNAKLNRVMERVGPGDDLLQPHPLQLHESGEGLTFWVREGDVGVGDLLELRFSLFVEQPMAMHAYCRVRRVRREWSGSGLRVDCGFESLPGLEASVASVSVPEVSAAVSQEEQVEVSLPPEPSLWEPGEADVWVSEPREPVVVASSPLPSLPMPGIEERRARLDRKLSEGMEMVATDPRVVAARLVEQSGFREPTGPKRQDYRLNDNLPLAWKVLSRKSFDQAVVYFNSYRDFPLRERVVRQKRLLAEADVQLKLLRQLNVKARRPVVWFREQLDYWFRQANSENEEEFCQGVMMIFFNLLKELTKRPPGSMLAAQVVSLLKDQVELQMARDRLGPGAQKMVRGKAEEDLATVKRQIGKLLDSLRVSSPVLGERLQGFLDVVGMMDLTRQDIPRQLTAEGDAVFTVNLSATGVAWRTLKDRVYKGDLVEVRLGLDPDARGVWETVWAYGRVVVVQEPDEQGKSRVACFFEHMAPLQREKLQAHIVRRQREELVRRATA
;
A
#
# COMPACT_ATOMS: atom_id res chain seq x y z
N MET A 1 5.30 50.85 6.70
CA MET A 1 5.45 49.76 7.68
C MET A 1 4.88 48.52 7.01
N ALA A 2 5.73 47.55 6.67
CA ALA A 2 5.27 46.30 6.06
C ALA A 2 4.69 45.42 7.17
N GLU A 3 3.42 45.04 7.04
CA GLU A 3 2.77 44.08 7.94
C GLU A 3 3.43 42.71 7.77
N GLN A 4 3.93 42.15 8.88
CA GLN A 4 4.42 40.77 8.91
C GLN A 4 3.22 39.84 8.73
N PRO A 5 3.29 38.85 7.82
CA PRO A 5 2.24 37.85 7.69
C PRO A 5 2.10 37.07 9.00
N ALA A 6 0.86 36.87 9.44
CA ALA A 6 0.53 36.02 10.58
C ALA A 6 1.08 34.61 10.31
N ALA A 7 2.09 34.20 11.09
CA ALA A 7 2.69 32.88 10.98
C ALA A 7 1.62 31.83 11.29
N LEU A 8 1.41 30.88 10.37
CA LEU A 8 0.71 29.65 10.68
C LEU A 8 1.45 28.98 11.86
N GLU A 9 0.72 28.67 12.93
CA GLU A 9 1.24 27.93 14.07
C GLU A 9 1.53 26.49 13.64
N SER A 10 2.72 26.30 13.09
CA SER A 10 3.32 24.99 12.85
C SER A 10 3.34 24.18 14.16
N HIS A 11 2.72 23.01 14.16
CA HIS A 11 2.60 22.16 15.35
C HIS A 11 3.98 21.65 15.80
N VAL A 12 4.37 22.01 17.03
CA VAL A 12 5.51 21.43 17.74
C VAL A 12 5.05 20.11 18.37
N ILE A 13 5.79 19.03 18.13
CA ILE A 13 5.46 17.69 18.63
C ILE A 13 6.61 17.22 19.52
N ASP A 14 6.31 16.74 20.72
CA ASP A 14 7.30 16.09 21.57
C ASP A 14 7.51 14.66 21.07
N VAL A 15 8.70 14.39 20.54
CA VAL A 15 9.06 13.07 19.99
C VAL A 15 10.35 12.56 20.61
N PRO A 16 10.50 11.24 20.81
CA PRO A 16 11.79 10.64 21.13
C PRO A 16 12.77 10.96 20.01
N LEU A 17 13.80 11.74 20.33
CA LEU A 17 14.82 12.18 19.40
C LEU A 17 16.19 11.81 19.97
N TRP A 18 17.00 11.20 19.13
CA TRP A 18 18.43 11.04 19.37
C TRP A 18 19.20 11.74 18.27
N TRP A 19 20.31 12.35 18.65
CA TRP A 19 21.19 13.00 17.69
C TRP A 19 22.66 12.87 18.11
N ARG A 20 23.55 12.91 17.12
CA ARG A 20 24.99 13.07 17.34
C ARG A 20 25.62 13.96 16.30
N ARG A 21 26.68 14.67 16.69
CA ARG A 21 27.54 15.42 15.77
C ARG A 21 28.43 14.45 14.98
N LEU A 22 28.49 14.64 13.67
CA LEU A 22 29.38 13.92 12.77
C LEU A 22 30.53 14.83 12.35
N SER A 23 31.73 14.27 12.33
CA SER A 23 32.86 14.87 11.62
C SER A 23 32.65 14.77 10.10
N ALA A 24 33.33 15.65 9.35
CA ALA A 24 33.33 15.59 7.89
C ALA A 24 33.82 14.23 7.34
N VAL A 25 34.74 13.58 8.06
CA VAL A 25 35.27 12.26 7.71
C VAL A 25 34.21 11.17 7.89
N GLU A 26 33.49 11.17 9.01
CA GLU A 26 32.39 10.24 9.27
C GLU A 26 31.26 10.41 8.26
N PHE A 27 30.84 11.65 7.99
CA PHE A 27 29.81 11.93 7.00
C PHE A 27 30.23 11.50 5.59
N SER A 28 31.48 11.73 5.21
CA SER A 28 32.02 11.26 3.91
C SER A 28 32.03 9.74 3.82
N ALA A 29 32.32 9.03 4.92
CA ALA A 29 32.25 7.57 4.97
C ALA A 29 30.82 7.06 4.79
N VAL A 30 29.83 7.73 5.41
CA VAL A 30 28.39 7.45 5.20
C VAL A 30 28.01 7.56 3.74
N VAL A 31 28.33 8.70 3.11
CA VAL A 31 28.00 8.99 1.70
C VAL A 31 28.64 7.94 0.80
N ARG A 32 29.92 7.59 1.04
CA ARG A 32 30.66 6.60 0.25
C ARG A 32 30.05 5.21 0.37
N ALA A 33 29.71 4.77 1.57
CA ALA A 33 29.15 3.45 1.80
C ALA A 33 27.77 3.29 1.12
N ARG A 34 26.92 4.32 1.23
CA ARG A 34 25.62 4.33 0.55
C ARG A 34 25.73 4.30 -0.98
N ARG A 35 26.70 5.01 -1.57
CA ARG A 35 26.95 4.96 -3.04
C ARG A 35 27.29 3.57 -3.56
N VAL A 36 27.86 2.71 -2.71
CA VAL A 36 28.28 1.35 -3.09
C VAL A 36 27.23 0.31 -2.68
N SER A 37 26.05 0.74 -2.20
CA SER A 37 25.05 -0.14 -1.58
C SER A 37 25.62 -1.02 -0.45
N ALA A 38 26.72 -0.60 0.15
CA ALA A 38 27.32 -1.25 1.30
C ALA A 38 26.73 -0.59 2.55
N VAL A 39 26.11 -1.38 3.43
CA VAL A 39 25.83 -0.91 4.80
C VAL A 39 27.18 -0.83 5.50
N PRO A 40 27.70 0.36 5.86
CA PRO A 40 28.93 0.42 6.61
C PRO A 40 28.62 -0.08 8.03
N LEU A 41 28.95 -1.35 8.32
CA LEU A 41 29.03 -1.88 9.68
C LEU A 41 29.98 -1.06 10.58
N SER A 42 30.82 -0.21 9.97
CA SER A 42 31.86 0.59 10.61
C SER A 42 31.39 1.88 11.28
N MET A 43 30.08 2.21 11.31
CA MET A 43 29.63 3.46 11.96
C MET A 43 29.48 3.38 13.48
N HIS A 44 29.64 2.21 14.07
CA HIS A 44 29.94 2.06 15.49
C HIS A 44 31.26 1.29 15.63
N PRO A 45 32.38 1.96 15.95
CA PRO A 45 33.62 1.27 16.30
C PRO A 45 33.32 0.28 17.44
N GLY A 46 33.49 -1.02 17.21
CA GLY A 46 33.19 -2.08 18.17
C GLY A 46 31.88 -2.85 17.94
N LEU A 47 30.92 -2.33 17.16
CA LEU A 47 29.63 -2.99 16.91
C LEU A 47 29.79 -4.32 16.19
N GLU A 48 30.74 -4.46 15.28
CA GLU A 48 31.02 -5.76 14.66
C GLU A 48 31.50 -6.79 15.70
N GLY A 49 32.33 -6.36 16.66
CA GLY A 49 32.78 -7.20 17.78
C GLY A 49 31.64 -7.55 18.73
N GLU A 50 30.75 -6.60 19.01
CA GLU A 50 29.59 -6.81 19.86
C GLU A 50 28.52 -7.68 19.19
N VAL A 51 28.21 -7.47 17.92
CA VAL A 51 27.30 -8.30 17.12
C VAL A 51 27.85 -9.72 17.06
N ARG A 52 29.14 -9.90 16.79
CA ARG A 52 29.79 -11.22 16.86
C ARG A 52 29.71 -11.82 18.27
N GLY A 53 29.90 -11.02 19.31
CA GLY A 53 29.81 -11.46 20.71
C GLY A 53 28.40 -11.92 21.09
N VAL A 54 27.36 -11.18 20.71
CA VAL A 54 25.95 -11.53 20.93
C VAL A 54 25.57 -12.78 20.14
N LEU A 55 25.98 -12.87 18.87
CA LEU A 55 25.74 -14.04 18.04
C LEU A 55 26.44 -15.28 18.60
N ALA A 56 27.67 -15.14 19.11
CA ALA A 56 28.43 -16.23 19.73
C ALA A 56 27.81 -16.69 21.06
N ALA A 57 27.39 -15.76 21.93
CA ALA A 57 26.72 -16.08 23.19
C ALA A 57 25.36 -16.77 22.99
N GLU A 58 24.58 -16.32 22.00
CA GLU A 58 23.33 -16.96 21.60
C GLU A 58 23.56 -18.34 20.99
N GLN A 59 24.59 -18.50 20.16
CA GLN A 59 24.92 -19.80 19.55
C GLN A 59 25.40 -20.80 20.60
N ALA A 60 26.10 -20.34 21.64
CA ALA A 60 26.41 -21.14 22.82
C ALA A 60 25.13 -21.51 23.60
N ALA A 61 24.21 -20.57 23.84
CA ALA A 61 22.94 -20.83 24.52
C ALA A 61 22.02 -21.79 23.75
N PHE A 62 22.04 -21.73 22.41
CA PHE A 62 21.31 -22.64 21.52
C PHE A 62 21.93 -24.04 21.41
N SER A 63 23.20 -24.19 21.76
CA SER A 63 23.92 -25.47 21.68
C SER A 63 23.68 -26.43 22.84
N GLY A 64 23.02 -25.98 23.93
CA GLY A 64 22.69 -26.81 25.09
C GLY A 64 21.30 -27.44 24.99
N GLU A 65 21.25 -28.79 25.01
CA GLU A 65 20.16 -29.76 25.30
C GLU A 65 18.69 -29.53 24.83
N ARG A 66 18.22 -28.30 24.58
CA ARG A 66 16.84 -27.98 24.18
C ARG A 66 16.47 -28.40 22.76
N LEU A 67 17.42 -28.60 21.86
CA LEU A 67 17.15 -28.99 20.47
C LEU A 67 16.88 -30.49 20.27
N ALA A 68 17.11 -31.32 21.31
CA ALA A 68 16.93 -32.75 21.24
C ALA A 68 15.47 -33.21 21.48
N SER A 69 14.64 -32.43 22.21
CA SER A 69 13.34 -32.92 22.67
C SER A 69 12.13 -32.56 21.79
N ILE A 70 12.25 -31.71 20.76
CA ILE A 70 11.09 -31.29 19.97
C ILE A 70 11.38 -31.33 18.45
N ALA A 71 11.33 -32.53 17.88
CA ALA A 71 11.49 -32.75 16.44
C ALA A 71 10.39 -32.07 15.58
N GLY A 72 9.24 -31.70 16.18
CA GLY A 72 8.12 -31.05 15.48
C GLY A 72 8.12 -29.52 15.46
N GLN A 73 8.87 -28.84 16.35
CA GLN A 73 8.86 -27.37 16.49
C GLN A 73 10.17 -26.69 16.07
N ARG A 74 11.13 -27.44 15.50
CA ARG A 74 12.44 -26.90 15.10
C ARG A 74 12.35 -25.63 14.26
N ARG A 75 11.34 -25.49 13.39
CA ARG A 75 11.16 -24.30 12.55
C ARG A 75 10.68 -23.07 13.34
N LEU A 76 9.79 -23.25 14.31
CA LEU A 76 9.31 -22.17 15.20
C LEU A 76 10.43 -21.69 16.12
N VAL A 77 11.18 -22.63 16.73
CA VAL A 77 12.31 -22.31 17.62
C VAL A 77 13.45 -21.60 16.88
N VAL A 78 13.70 -21.97 15.62
CA VAL A 78 14.69 -21.26 14.77
C VAL A 78 14.22 -19.85 14.41
N LEU A 79 12.92 -19.66 14.12
CA LEU A 79 12.36 -18.34 13.82
C LEU A 79 12.31 -17.43 15.06
N GLU A 80 11.94 -17.97 16.22
CA GLU A 80 11.99 -17.26 17.50
C GLU A 80 13.42 -16.89 17.86
N GLY A 81 14.38 -17.80 17.68
CA GLY A 81 15.81 -17.51 17.85
C GLY A 81 16.32 -16.46 16.87
N PHE A 82 15.86 -16.48 15.62
CA PHE A 82 16.20 -15.46 14.63
C PHE A 82 15.60 -14.10 15.00
N ASN A 83 14.34 -14.06 15.45
CA ASN A 83 13.67 -12.84 15.86
C ASN A 83 14.30 -12.25 17.12
N ALA A 84 14.67 -13.08 18.10
CA ALA A 84 15.40 -12.66 19.29
C ALA A 84 16.80 -12.10 18.95
N LYS A 85 17.52 -12.74 18.01
CA LYS A 85 18.78 -12.22 17.47
C LYS A 85 18.57 -10.88 16.77
N LEU A 86 17.56 -10.77 15.93
CA LEU A 86 17.23 -9.54 15.21
C LEU A 86 16.90 -8.42 16.20
N ASN A 87 16.05 -8.67 17.19
CA ASN A 87 15.67 -7.70 18.21
C ASN A 87 16.89 -7.24 19.02
N ARG A 88 17.78 -8.15 19.46
CA ARG A 88 19.01 -7.76 20.17
C ARG A 88 19.99 -6.98 19.29
N VAL A 89 20.07 -7.32 18.01
CA VAL A 89 20.86 -6.52 17.04
C VAL A 89 20.23 -5.14 16.90
N MET A 90 18.91 -5.05 16.78
CA MET A 90 18.18 -3.77 16.68
C MET A 90 18.32 -2.92 17.95
N GLU A 91 18.22 -3.52 19.14
CA GLU A 91 18.44 -2.89 20.45
C GLU A 91 19.85 -2.29 20.59
N ARG A 92 20.85 -2.85 19.89
CA ARG A 92 22.25 -2.38 19.93
C ARG A 92 22.66 -1.51 18.75
N VAL A 93 21.95 -1.60 17.62
CA VAL A 93 22.18 -0.78 16.42
C VAL A 93 21.41 0.55 16.50
N GLY A 94 20.33 0.58 17.27
CA GLY A 94 19.68 1.82 17.70
C GLY A 94 20.45 2.48 18.86
N PRO A 95 20.34 3.81 19.04
CA PRO A 95 20.60 4.38 20.35
C PRO A 95 19.68 3.66 21.34
N GLY A 96 20.21 3.11 22.44
CA GLY A 96 19.38 2.47 23.45
C GLY A 96 18.29 3.42 23.94
N ASP A 97 17.16 2.88 24.42
CA ASP A 97 16.01 3.69 24.85
C ASP A 97 16.40 4.79 25.86
N ASP A 98 17.42 4.54 26.67
CA ASP A 98 18.01 5.49 27.63
C ASP A 98 18.58 6.77 26.99
N LEU A 99 18.97 6.70 25.71
CA LEU A 99 19.54 7.81 24.94
C LEU A 99 18.48 8.57 24.13
N LEU A 100 17.25 8.04 24.03
CA LEU A 100 16.13 8.71 23.38
C LEU A 100 15.45 9.63 24.40
N GLN A 101 15.76 10.92 24.31
CA GLN A 101 15.08 11.91 25.13
C GLN A 101 13.91 12.51 24.34
N PRO A 102 12.76 12.78 24.98
CA PRO A 102 11.69 13.52 24.35
C PRO A 102 12.18 14.95 24.09
N HIS A 103 12.22 15.33 22.82
CA HIS A 103 12.54 16.68 22.40
C HIS A 103 11.36 17.26 21.63
N PRO A 104 11.01 18.54 21.87
CA PRO A 104 10.13 19.25 20.97
C PRO A 104 10.78 19.26 19.58
N LEU A 105 10.01 18.93 18.56
CA LEU A 105 10.44 18.87 17.18
C LEU A 105 9.37 19.47 16.28
N GLN A 106 9.83 20.22 15.28
CA GLN A 106 8.98 20.84 14.29
C GLN A 106 9.59 20.65 12.90
N LEU A 107 8.90 19.95 12.00
CA LEU A 107 9.33 19.86 10.61
C LEU A 107 9.10 21.20 9.90
N HIS A 108 10.01 21.59 9.01
CA HIS A 108 9.79 22.75 8.15
C HIS A 108 8.69 22.42 7.13
N GLU A 109 7.83 23.37 6.80
CA GLU A 109 6.73 23.16 5.83
C GLU A 109 7.22 22.72 4.45
N SER A 110 8.43 23.15 4.07
CA SER A 110 9.08 22.72 2.83
C SER A 110 9.54 21.26 2.83
N GLY A 111 9.56 20.59 3.98
CA GLY A 111 10.15 19.26 4.14
C GLY A 111 11.68 19.23 4.00
N GLU A 112 12.34 20.37 3.81
CA GLU A 112 13.79 20.46 3.61
C GLU A 112 14.59 20.44 4.92
N GLY A 113 13.92 20.41 6.06
CA GLY A 113 14.59 20.54 7.34
C GLY A 113 13.65 20.37 8.51
N LEU A 114 14.22 20.59 9.69
CA LEU A 114 13.50 20.53 10.95
C LEU A 114 14.12 21.48 11.97
N THR A 115 13.35 21.78 12.99
CA THR A 115 13.74 22.53 14.17
C THR A 115 13.54 21.64 15.37
N PHE A 116 14.51 21.61 16.28
CA PHE A 116 14.36 20.91 17.55
C PHE A 116 15.02 21.69 18.69
N TRP A 117 14.64 21.37 19.93
CA TRP A 117 15.10 22.06 21.13
C TRP A 117 15.89 21.12 22.03
N VAL A 118 17.11 21.52 22.39
CA VAL A 118 17.99 20.75 23.28
C VAL A 118 18.30 21.54 24.55
N ARG A 119 18.26 20.88 25.71
CA ARG A 119 18.52 21.54 27.00
C ARG A 119 20.00 21.92 27.15
N GLU A 120 20.89 21.03 26.75
CA GLU A 120 22.34 21.18 26.84
C GLU A 120 23.01 20.55 25.61
N GLY A 121 24.11 21.12 25.15
CA GLY A 121 24.87 20.58 24.01
C GLY A 121 25.75 21.62 23.33
N ASP A 122 26.87 21.16 22.79
CA ASP A 122 27.78 21.95 21.96
C ASP A 122 27.42 21.74 20.48
N VAL A 123 26.36 22.42 20.03
CA VAL A 123 25.90 22.41 18.63
C VAL A 123 26.19 23.78 18.02
N GLY A 124 27.05 23.80 17.01
CA GLY A 124 27.43 24.99 16.27
C GLY A 124 26.73 25.10 14.92
N VAL A 125 26.61 26.33 14.41
CA VAL A 125 26.18 26.54 13.02
C VAL A 125 27.21 25.91 12.08
N GLY A 126 26.74 25.12 11.11
CA GLY A 126 27.58 24.38 10.17
C GLY A 126 27.88 22.93 10.58
N ASP A 127 27.60 22.56 11.83
CA ASP A 127 27.75 21.17 12.28
C ASP A 127 26.86 20.22 11.47
N LEU A 128 27.37 19.04 11.20
CA LEU A 128 26.64 17.94 10.60
C LEU A 128 26.11 17.04 11.71
N LEU A 129 24.80 16.78 11.71
CA LEU A 129 24.16 15.93 12.71
C LEU A 129 23.55 14.69 12.04
N GLU A 130 23.73 13.54 12.68
CA GLU A 130 22.89 12.36 12.46
C GLU A 130 21.69 12.47 13.42
N LEU A 131 20.48 12.40 12.87
CA LEU A 131 19.23 12.49 13.62
C LEU A 131 18.45 11.19 13.46
N ARG A 132 17.90 10.70 14.58
CA ARG A 132 16.93 9.61 14.57
C ARG A 132 15.75 9.95 15.46
N PHE A 133 14.55 9.89 14.91
CA PHE A 133 13.33 10.25 15.62
C PHE A 133 12.12 9.44 15.13
N SER A 134 11.08 9.40 15.94
CA SER A 134 9.79 8.84 15.54
C SER A 134 8.81 9.96 15.20
N LEU A 135 8.08 9.81 14.09
CA LEU A 135 6.97 10.71 13.74
C LEU A 135 5.69 10.38 14.52
N PHE A 136 5.63 9.20 15.13
CA PHE A 136 4.48 8.70 15.85
C PHE A 136 4.90 8.23 17.24
N VAL A 137 4.21 8.73 18.28
CA VAL A 137 4.49 8.43 19.69
C VAL A 137 4.45 6.92 19.99
N GLU A 138 3.67 6.15 19.22
CA GLU A 138 3.44 4.73 19.46
C GLU A 138 4.29 3.78 18.59
N GLN A 139 5.14 4.28 17.68
CA GLN A 139 5.94 3.42 16.79
C GLN A 139 7.44 3.47 17.13
N PRO A 140 8.13 2.31 17.17
CA PRO A 140 9.58 2.28 17.29
C PRO A 140 10.22 2.89 16.04
N MET A 141 10.89 4.04 16.24
CA MET A 141 11.75 4.81 15.33
C MET A 141 11.49 4.66 13.81
N ALA A 142 10.84 5.65 13.20
CA ALA A 142 10.55 5.62 11.75
C ALA A 142 11.57 6.39 10.88
N MET A 143 12.28 7.39 11.41
CA MET A 143 13.06 8.34 10.59
C MET A 143 14.53 8.39 10.97
N HIS A 144 15.40 8.32 9.96
CA HIS A 144 16.84 8.51 10.06
C HIS A 144 17.26 9.54 9.01
N ALA A 145 17.75 10.69 9.48
CA ALA A 145 18.14 11.81 8.63
C ALA A 145 19.56 12.29 8.96
N TYR A 146 20.22 12.86 7.97
CA TYR A 146 21.44 13.63 8.15
C TYR A 146 21.11 15.09 7.84
N CYS A 147 21.56 16.00 8.68
CA CYS A 147 21.24 17.41 8.52
C CYS A 147 22.44 18.30 8.85
N ARG A 148 22.43 19.51 8.32
CA ARG A 148 23.38 20.56 8.67
C ARG A 148 22.67 21.64 9.48
N VAL A 149 23.29 22.02 10.59
CA VAL A 149 22.80 23.10 11.45
C VAL A 149 22.92 24.42 10.70
N ARG A 150 21.79 25.06 10.42
CA ARG A 150 21.73 26.36 9.73
C ARG A 150 21.74 27.51 10.71
N ARG A 151 21.12 27.33 11.88
CA ARG A 151 20.99 28.37 12.89
C ARG A 151 20.83 27.76 14.28
N VAL A 152 21.48 28.38 15.25
CA VAL A 152 21.34 28.05 16.68
C VAL A 152 20.95 29.33 17.41
N ARG A 153 19.88 29.27 18.22
CA ARG A 153 19.40 30.40 19.01
C ARG A 153 19.15 29.95 20.44
N ARG A 154 19.56 30.77 21.42
CA ARG A 154 19.08 30.62 22.80
C ARG A 154 17.68 31.20 22.90
N GLU A 155 16.73 30.41 23.37
CA GLU A 155 15.35 30.87 23.55
C GLU A 155 15.09 31.11 25.05
N TRP A 156 14.53 32.28 25.37
CA TRP A 156 14.47 32.80 26.73
C TRP A 156 13.47 32.06 27.65
N SER A 157 12.55 31.28 27.09
CA SER A 157 11.44 30.67 27.83
C SER A 157 11.77 29.37 28.58
N GLY A 158 13.00 28.85 28.50
CA GLY A 158 13.37 27.65 29.26
C GLY A 158 14.70 27.04 28.83
N SER A 159 15.81 27.66 29.23
CA SER A 159 17.19 27.13 29.29
C SER A 159 17.76 26.30 28.12
N GLY A 160 17.10 26.20 26.97
CA GLY A 160 17.50 25.37 25.85
C GLY A 160 18.00 26.14 24.62
N LEU A 161 18.68 25.41 23.74
CA LEU A 161 19.06 25.85 22.40
C LEU A 161 18.01 25.38 21.40
N ARG A 162 17.46 26.32 20.63
CA ARG A 162 16.71 26.04 19.42
C ARG A 162 17.70 25.83 18.27
N VAL A 163 17.64 24.66 17.66
CA VAL A 163 18.53 24.24 16.56
C VAL A 163 17.69 24.09 15.30
N ASP A 164 17.89 24.99 14.33
CA ASP A 164 17.26 24.91 13.01
C ASP A 164 18.24 24.20 12.05
N CYS A 165 17.80 23.08 11.46
CA CYS A 165 18.60 22.23 10.58
C CYS A 165 17.99 22.12 9.18
N GLY A 166 18.83 22.00 8.15
CA GLY A 166 18.42 21.57 6.82
C GLY A 166 18.92 20.16 6.53
N PHE A 167 18.09 19.31 5.92
CA PHE A 167 18.48 17.97 5.52
C PHE A 167 19.56 18.01 4.44
N GLU A 168 20.53 17.11 4.57
CA GLU A 168 21.57 16.91 3.58
C GLU A 168 21.07 15.92 2.53
N SER A 169 21.06 16.34 1.26
CA SER A 169 20.72 15.47 0.14
C SER A 169 21.81 14.42 -0.04
N LEU A 170 21.50 13.16 0.27
CA LEU A 170 22.39 12.05 -0.03
C LEU A 170 22.18 11.64 -1.50
N PRO A 171 23.23 11.62 -2.33
CA PRO A 171 23.14 11.18 -3.72
C PRO A 171 22.55 9.76 -3.78
N GLY A 172 21.43 9.60 -4.48
CA GLY A 172 20.71 8.33 -4.61
C GLY A 172 19.51 8.12 -3.65
N LEU A 173 19.20 9.08 -2.77
CA LEU A 173 18.03 9.03 -1.88
C LEU A 173 16.94 10.07 -2.16
N GLU A 174 17.07 10.83 -3.26
CA GLU A 174 16.20 11.96 -3.63
C GLU A 174 14.71 11.56 -3.78
N ALA A 175 14.37 10.27 -3.76
CA ALA A 175 13.01 9.77 -3.86
C ALA A 175 12.22 9.68 -2.54
N SER A 176 12.85 9.71 -1.35
CA SER A 176 12.15 9.29 -0.11
C SER A 176 11.58 10.41 0.77
N VAL A 177 12.07 11.65 0.67
CA VAL A 177 11.62 12.75 1.56
C VAL A 177 10.79 13.79 0.80
N ALA A 178 10.99 13.94 -0.50
CA ALA A 178 10.35 14.97 -1.33
C ALA A 178 8.84 14.74 -1.63
N SER A 179 8.18 13.75 -1.03
CA SER A 179 6.77 13.42 -1.34
C SER A 179 5.75 13.68 -0.22
N VAL A 180 6.16 14.33 0.88
CA VAL A 180 5.21 14.87 1.87
C VAL A 180 4.81 16.28 1.43
N SER A 181 3.95 16.39 0.42
CA SER A 181 3.31 17.66 0.07
C SER A 181 2.14 17.93 1.02
N VAL A 182 2.17 19.08 1.69
CA VAL A 182 0.99 19.70 2.29
C VAL A 182 0.15 20.25 1.12
N PRO A 183 -1.14 19.89 0.97
CA PRO A 183 -1.91 20.29 -0.20
C PRO A 183 -2.24 21.79 -0.18
N GLU A 184 -1.66 22.53 -1.12
CA GLU A 184 -2.07 23.89 -1.50
C GLU A 184 -3.40 23.85 -2.26
N VAL A 185 -4.39 24.63 -1.82
CA VAL A 185 -5.67 24.83 -2.51
C VAL A 185 -5.57 26.11 -3.33
N SER A 186 -5.28 26.00 -4.63
CA SER A 186 -5.44 27.11 -5.57
C SER A 186 -6.67 26.87 -6.46
N ALA A 187 -7.67 27.73 -6.29
CA ALA A 187 -8.83 27.81 -7.16
C ALA A 187 -8.44 28.52 -8.48
N ALA A 188 -8.51 27.81 -9.60
CA ALA A 188 -8.58 28.41 -10.92
C ALA A 188 -9.80 27.82 -11.65
N VAL A 189 -10.73 28.71 -11.95
CA VAL A 189 -12.00 28.46 -12.64
C VAL A 189 -11.77 28.57 -14.16
N SER A 190 -12.17 27.49 -14.84
CA SER A 190 -12.76 27.34 -16.17
C SER A 190 -12.30 28.18 -17.37
N GLN A 191 -12.09 27.49 -18.50
CA GLN A 191 -12.97 27.65 -19.67
C GLN A 191 -12.95 26.40 -20.55
N GLU A 192 -14.15 25.87 -20.80
CA GLU A 192 -14.44 24.76 -21.71
C GLU A 192 -14.44 25.30 -23.14
N GLU A 193 -13.67 24.67 -24.03
CA GLU A 193 -13.80 24.83 -25.47
C GLU A 193 -14.42 23.55 -26.03
N GLN A 194 -15.68 23.65 -26.47
CA GLN A 194 -16.40 22.57 -27.14
C GLN A 194 -15.83 22.39 -28.54
N VAL A 195 -15.22 21.24 -28.82
CA VAL A 195 -14.86 20.82 -30.18
C VAL A 195 -15.77 19.68 -30.61
N GLU A 196 -16.66 20.01 -31.53
CA GLU A 196 -17.53 19.12 -32.27
C GLU A 196 -16.70 18.30 -33.28
N VAL A 197 -16.50 17.01 -33.02
CA VAL A 197 -15.74 16.13 -33.93
C VAL A 197 -16.70 15.47 -34.92
N SER A 198 -16.73 16.02 -36.13
CA SER A 198 -17.24 15.34 -37.32
C SER A 198 -16.15 14.40 -37.88
N LEU A 199 -16.51 13.13 -38.11
CA LEU A 199 -15.64 12.14 -38.77
C LEU A 199 -15.64 12.37 -40.30
N PRO A 200 -14.47 12.39 -40.96
CA PRO A 200 -14.39 12.22 -42.41
C PRO A 200 -13.91 10.80 -42.80
N PRO A 201 -14.18 10.38 -44.06
CA PRO A 201 -13.93 9.02 -44.54
C PRO A 201 -12.48 8.81 -44.97
N GLU A 202 -12.06 7.54 -45.01
CA GLU A 202 -10.78 7.11 -45.61
C GLU A 202 -10.65 7.59 -47.06
N PRO A 203 -9.43 7.99 -47.50
CA PRO A 203 -8.80 7.19 -48.56
C PRO A 203 -7.24 7.13 -48.58
N SER A 204 -6.76 6.01 -49.12
CA SER A 204 -5.57 5.71 -49.96
C SER A 204 -4.27 6.56 -49.96
N LEU A 205 -3.15 5.84 -49.78
CA LEU A 205 -1.87 5.86 -50.52
C LEU A 205 -1.45 7.13 -51.31
N TRP A 206 -0.29 7.73 -50.94
CA TRP A 206 0.96 7.92 -51.72
C TRP A 206 1.88 8.99 -51.06
N GLU A 207 3.14 8.59 -50.81
CA GLU A 207 4.47 9.26 -50.78
C GLU A 207 4.74 10.72 -50.27
N PRO A 208 6.01 11.01 -49.86
CA PRO A 208 6.37 12.10 -48.95
C PRO A 208 6.90 13.36 -49.67
N GLY A 209 6.62 14.53 -49.08
CA GLY A 209 7.15 15.82 -49.53
C GLY A 209 7.27 16.85 -48.41
N GLU A 210 8.52 17.26 -48.18
CA GLU A 210 9.04 18.58 -47.80
C GLU A 210 8.50 19.34 -46.58
N ALA A 211 9.47 19.71 -45.72
CA ALA A 211 9.34 20.51 -44.53
C ALA A 211 9.45 22.00 -44.85
N ASP A 212 8.57 22.81 -44.26
CA ASP A 212 8.70 24.26 -44.23
C ASP A 212 8.80 24.80 -42.80
N VAL A 213 9.79 25.68 -42.65
CA VAL A 213 10.21 26.40 -41.45
C VAL A 213 9.30 27.62 -41.25
N TRP A 214 8.80 27.83 -40.03
CA TRP A 214 8.23 29.13 -39.64
C TRP A 214 8.95 29.68 -38.41
N VAL A 215 9.61 30.81 -38.61
CA VAL A 215 10.18 31.70 -37.60
C VAL A 215 9.13 32.75 -37.26
N SER A 216 8.98 33.12 -35.99
CA SER A 216 8.24 34.30 -35.58
C SER A 216 8.94 35.01 -34.42
N GLU A 217 9.18 36.30 -34.63
CA GLU A 217 9.87 37.28 -33.77
C GLU A 217 9.01 37.78 -32.57
N PRO A 218 9.63 38.49 -31.59
CA PRO A 218 9.05 38.71 -30.27
C PRO A 218 8.18 39.99 -30.17
N ARG A 219 7.23 39.99 -29.23
CA ARG A 219 6.40 41.17 -28.87
C ARG A 219 6.86 41.80 -27.55
N GLU A 220 6.88 43.13 -27.54
CA GLU A 220 7.23 44.02 -26.41
C GLU A 220 6.15 44.08 -25.31
N PRO A 221 6.50 44.52 -24.08
CA PRO A 221 5.59 44.55 -22.94
C PRO A 221 4.79 45.85 -22.81
N VAL A 222 3.52 45.73 -22.42
CA VAL A 222 2.60 46.83 -22.11
C VAL A 222 2.64 47.16 -20.62
N VAL A 223 2.87 48.43 -20.29
CA VAL A 223 2.79 49.00 -18.93
C VAL A 223 1.35 49.40 -18.63
N VAL A 224 0.80 48.97 -17.49
CA VAL A 224 -0.52 49.41 -17.00
C VAL A 224 -0.35 50.18 -15.69
N ALA A 225 -0.85 51.42 -15.69
CA ALA A 225 -0.86 52.32 -14.54
C ALA A 225 -2.00 51.98 -13.56
N SER A 226 -1.72 52.15 -12.26
CA SER A 226 -2.65 51.93 -11.16
C SER A 226 -3.36 53.21 -10.73
N SER A 227 -4.63 53.09 -10.34
CA SER A 227 -5.38 54.11 -9.59
C SER A 227 -6.10 53.43 -8.40
N PRO A 228 -6.23 54.10 -7.23
CA PRO A 228 -6.71 53.47 -6.01
C PRO A 228 -8.23 53.60 -5.83
N LEU A 229 -8.84 52.61 -5.17
CA LEU A 229 -10.24 52.61 -4.71
C LEU A 229 -10.32 52.79 -3.18
N PRO A 230 -11.44 53.30 -2.65
CA PRO A 230 -11.56 53.75 -1.26
C PRO A 230 -11.93 52.63 -0.28
N SER A 231 -11.48 52.78 0.97
CA SER A 231 -11.74 51.86 2.08
C SER A 231 -13.10 52.12 2.74
N LEU A 232 -13.89 51.05 2.93
CA LEU A 232 -15.06 51.03 3.83
C LEU A 232 -14.74 50.22 5.10
N PRO A 233 -15.34 50.57 6.26
CA PRO A 233 -15.04 49.96 7.55
C PRO A 233 -15.77 48.62 7.74
N MET A 234 -15.08 47.61 8.25
CA MET A 234 -15.64 46.29 8.57
C MET A 234 -15.95 46.17 10.07
N PRO A 235 -17.22 46.06 10.49
CA PRO A 235 -17.58 45.61 11.83
C PRO A 235 -17.55 44.07 11.89
N GLY A 236 -17.09 43.48 13.01
CA GLY A 236 -17.13 42.03 13.22
C GLY A 236 -15.88 41.39 13.86
N ILE A 237 -14.86 42.18 14.20
CA ILE A 237 -13.65 41.67 14.84
C ILE A 237 -13.94 41.21 16.29
N GLU A 238 -14.77 41.94 17.03
CA GLU A 238 -15.11 41.56 18.41
C GLU A 238 -15.99 40.30 18.48
N GLU A 239 -16.90 40.12 17.52
CA GLU A 239 -17.75 38.92 17.45
C GLU A 239 -16.93 37.67 17.09
N ARG A 240 -15.90 37.83 16.24
CA ARG A 240 -14.93 36.76 15.97
C ARG A 240 -14.08 36.42 17.19
N ARG A 241 -13.68 37.42 17.97
CA ARG A 241 -12.88 37.21 19.19
C ARG A 241 -13.68 36.48 20.27
N ALA A 242 -14.92 36.89 20.51
CA ALA A 242 -15.83 36.21 21.44
C ALA A 242 -16.11 34.74 21.04
N ARG A 243 -16.19 34.45 19.74
CA ARG A 243 -16.37 33.09 19.23
C ARG A 243 -15.11 32.22 19.39
N LEU A 244 -13.93 32.82 19.36
CA LEU A 244 -12.65 32.15 19.55
C LEU A 244 -12.44 31.79 21.03
N ASP A 245 -12.72 32.74 21.93
CA ASP A 245 -12.60 32.55 23.38
C ASP A 245 -13.54 31.45 23.89
N ARG A 246 -14.75 31.35 23.32
CA ARG A 246 -15.70 30.27 23.62
C ARG A 246 -15.16 28.88 23.24
N LYS A 247 -14.56 28.76 22.05
CA LYS A 247 -13.96 27.50 21.56
C LYS A 247 -12.73 27.08 22.36
N LEU A 248 -11.93 28.04 22.80
CA LEU A 248 -10.77 27.80 23.66
C LEU A 248 -11.19 27.30 25.04
N SER A 249 -12.25 27.88 25.61
CA SER A 249 -12.81 27.42 26.89
C SER A 249 -13.40 26.01 26.78
N GLU A 250 -14.13 25.70 25.70
CA GLU A 250 -14.66 24.35 25.43
C GLU A 250 -13.53 23.31 25.22
N GLY A 251 -12.43 23.70 24.57
CA GLY A 251 -11.25 22.85 24.39
C GLY A 251 -10.53 22.54 25.70
N MET A 252 -10.41 23.52 26.60
CA MET A 252 -9.77 23.35 27.92
C MET A 252 -10.60 22.44 28.85
N GLU A 253 -11.93 22.48 28.77
CA GLU A 253 -12.79 21.52 29.48
C GLU A 253 -12.61 20.07 28.96
N MET A 254 -12.41 19.88 27.66
CA MET A 254 -12.21 18.55 27.08
C MET A 254 -10.88 17.89 27.50
N VAL A 255 -9.83 18.68 27.75
CA VAL A 255 -8.53 18.17 28.23
C VAL A 255 -8.60 17.68 29.68
N ALA A 256 -9.51 18.22 30.49
CA ALA A 256 -9.71 17.81 31.88
C ALA A 256 -10.63 16.59 32.06
N THR A 257 -11.23 16.07 30.98
CA THR A 257 -12.25 15.02 31.05
C THR A 257 -11.67 13.65 30.69
N ASP A 258 -12.08 12.59 31.41
CA ASP A 258 -11.68 11.20 31.16
C ASP A 258 -11.81 10.84 29.67
N PRO A 259 -10.76 10.28 29.03
CA PRO A 259 -10.74 9.95 27.60
C PRO A 259 -11.89 9.03 27.15
N ARG A 260 -12.50 8.25 28.05
CA ARG A 260 -13.70 7.45 27.73
C ARG A 260 -14.95 8.30 27.52
N VAL A 261 -15.07 9.43 28.23
CA VAL A 261 -16.16 10.39 28.08
C VAL A 261 -15.95 11.24 26.82
N VAL A 262 -14.69 11.55 26.49
CA VAL A 262 -14.32 12.26 25.25
C VAL A 262 -14.60 11.38 24.02
N ALA A 263 -14.27 10.08 24.08
CA ALA A 263 -14.63 9.13 23.01
C ALA A 263 -16.15 9.00 22.82
N ALA A 264 -16.93 8.98 23.91
CA ALA A 264 -18.39 8.97 23.83
C ALA A 264 -18.97 10.25 23.20
N ARG A 265 -18.42 11.43 23.55
CA ARG A 265 -18.82 12.72 22.95
C ARG A 265 -18.39 12.88 21.49
N LEU A 266 -17.24 12.34 21.10
CA LEU A 266 -16.80 12.35 19.69
C LEU A 266 -17.69 11.47 18.81
N VAL A 267 -18.18 10.34 19.35
CA VAL A 267 -19.21 9.52 18.69
C VAL A 267 -20.52 10.31 18.53
N GLU A 268 -20.96 11.06 19.55
CA GLU A 268 -22.13 11.95 19.43
C GLU A 268 -21.96 13.12 18.44
N GLN A 269 -20.77 13.75 18.40
CA GLN A 269 -20.48 14.89 17.52
C GLN A 269 -20.23 14.50 16.06
N SER A 270 -19.81 13.25 15.78
CA SER A 270 -19.60 12.72 14.43
C SER A 270 -20.88 12.60 13.59
N GLY A 271 -22.05 12.92 14.16
CA GLY A 271 -23.34 12.72 13.50
C GLY A 271 -23.72 11.24 13.36
N PHE A 272 -22.93 10.32 13.91
CA PHE A 272 -23.24 8.90 13.99
C PHE A 272 -24.30 8.69 15.09
N ARG A 273 -25.55 9.05 14.78
CA ARG A 273 -26.69 8.63 15.58
C ARG A 273 -26.83 7.13 15.44
N GLU A 274 -26.66 6.37 16.52
CA GLU A 274 -27.26 5.04 16.58
C GLU A 274 -28.75 5.20 16.21
N PRO A 275 -29.26 4.46 15.22
CA PRO A 275 -30.64 4.63 14.78
C PRO A 275 -31.58 4.19 15.91
N THR A 276 -32.06 5.16 16.70
CA THR A 276 -33.08 4.99 17.75
C THR A 276 -34.50 4.93 17.19
N GLY A 277 -34.65 4.72 15.87
CA GLY A 277 -35.92 4.36 15.26
C GLY A 277 -36.33 2.92 15.65
N PRO A 278 -37.63 2.57 15.53
CA PRO A 278 -38.07 1.18 15.66
C PRO A 278 -37.17 0.34 14.78
N LYS A 279 -36.60 -0.75 15.32
CA LYS A 279 -35.69 -1.66 14.61
C LYS A 279 -36.32 -2.03 13.27
N ARG A 280 -36.06 -1.22 12.23
CA ARG A 280 -36.28 -1.63 10.86
C ARG A 280 -35.42 -2.87 10.79
N GLN A 281 -36.06 -4.01 10.64
CA GLN A 281 -35.37 -5.19 10.15
C GLN A 281 -34.86 -4.76 8.78
N ASP A 282 -33.70 -4.11 8.76
CA ASP A 282 -32.97 -3.87 7.54
C ASP A 282 -32.90 -5.25 6.91
N TYR A 283 -33.53 -5.35 5.75
CA TYR A 283 -33.75 -6.58 5.02
C TYR A 283 -32.39 -7.22 4.77
N ARG A 284 -32.03 -8.19 5.63
CA ARG A 284 -30.79 -8.96 5.53
C ARG A 284 -31.07 -10.20 4.71
N LEU A 285 -30.19 -10.47 3.77
CA LEU A 285 -30.26 -11.60 2.86
C LEU A 285 -28.95 -12.37 2.92
N ASN A 286 -29.01 -13.69 3.12
CA ASN A 286 -27.86 -14.54 2.87
C ASN A 286 -27.87 -14.94 1.40
N ASP A 287 -26.83 -14.60 0.65
CA ASP A 287 -26.73 -14.91 -0.78
C ASP A 287 -25.35 -15.48 -1.15
N ASN A 288 -25.25 -16.11 -2.31
CA ASN A 288 -23.98 -16.51 -2.90
C ASN A 288 -23.76 -15.68 -4.17
N LEU A 289 -22.84 -14.73 -4.12
CA LEU A 289 -22.61 -13.80 -5.21
C LEU A 289 -21.12 -13.56 -5.44
N PRO A 290 -20.71 -13.13 -6.65
CA PRO A 290 -19.35 -12.66 -6.90
C PRO A 290 -19.01 -11.53 -5.94
N LEU A 291 -17.95 -11.68 -5.16
CA LEU A 291 -17.47 -10.65 -4.24
C LEU A 291 -15.98 -10.47 -4.44
N ALA A 292 -15.58 -9.22 -4.67
CA ALA A 292 -14.21 -8.78 -4.47
C ALA A 292 -14.21 -7.65 -3.45
N TRP A 293 -13.24 -7.67 -2.54
CA TRP A 293 -13.12 -6.66 -1.50
C TRP A 293 -11.64 -6.31 -1.31
N LYS A 294 -11.36 -5.09 -0.87
CA LYS A 294 -10.00 -4.60 -0.70
C LYS A 294 -9.89 -3.54 0.37
N VAL A 295 -8.92 -3.68 1.26
CA VAL A 295 -8.48 -2.63 2.18
C VAL A 295 -7.70 -1.57 1.41
N LEU A 296 -8.09 -0.31 1.60
CA LEU A 296 -7.49 0.85 0.95
C LEU A 296 -6.66 1.66 1.93
N SER A 297 -5.62 2.31 1.42
CA SER A 297 -5.03 3.44 2.13
C SER A 297 -6.00 4.62 2.21
N ARG A 298 -5.80 5.48 3.21
CA ARG A 298 -6.59 6.71 3.36
C ARG A 298 -6.53 7.60 2.12
N LYS A 299 -5.34 7.74 1.52
CA LYS A 299 -5.13 8.49 0.28
C LYS A 299 -6.00 7.99 -0.86
N SER A 300 -6.01 6.68 -1.13
CA SER A 300 -6.81 6.09 -2.21
C SER A 300 -8.31 6.22 -1.95
N PHE A 301 -8.74 6.09 -0.70
CA PHE A 301 -10.15 6.31 -0.33
C PHE A 301 -10.56 7.76 -0.54
N ASP A 302 -9.78 8.72 -0.04
CA ASP A 302 -10.09 10.15 -0.16
C ASP A 302 -10.12 10.59 -1.63
N GLN A 303 -9.21 10.08 -2.46
CA GLN A 303 -9.25 10.31 -3.92
C GLN A 303 -10.55 9.78 -4.56
N ALA A 304 -10.98 8.57 -4.18
CA ALA A 304 -12.23 8.00 -4.67
C ALA A 304 -13.45 8.83 -4.23
N VAL A 305 -13.44 9.34 -2.99
CA VAL A 305 -14.52 10.19 -2.45
C VAL A 305 -14.57 11.54 -3.14
N VAL A 306 -13.43 12.19 -3.38
CA VAL A 306 -13.37 13.46 -4.12
C VAL A 306 -13.95 13.28 -5.51
N TYR A 307 -13.54 12.23 -6.23
CA TYR A 307 -14.11 11.94 -7.55
C TYR A 307 -15.61 11.66 -7.47
N PHE A 308 -16.04 10.84 -6.51
CA PHE A 308 -17.45 10.52 -6.32
C PHE A 308 -18.32 11.74 -6.06
N ASN A 309 -17.83 12.69 -5.26
CA ASN A 309 -18.56 13.91 -4.97
C ASN A 309 -18.74 14.80 -6.22
N SER A 310 -17.75 14.79 -7.12
CA SER A 310 -17.80 15.55 -8.37
C SER A 310 -18.65 14.88 -9.46
N TYR A 311 -18.55 13.55 -9.62
CA TYR A 311 -19.10 12.84 -10.78
C TYR A 311 -20.25 11.88 -10.46
N ARG A 312 -20.52 11.62 -9.18
CA ARG A 312 -21.52 10.63 -8.70
C ARG A 312 -21.28 9.19 -9.19
N ASP A 313 -20.05 8.90 -9.60
CA ASP A 313 -19.58 7.58 -9.99
C ASP A 313 -18.14 7.37 -9.49
N PHE A 314 -17.60 6.16 -9.60
CA PHE A 314 -16.22 5.84 -9.24
C PHE A 314 -15.37 5.55 -10.48
N PRO A 315 -14.17 6.16 -10.59
CA PRO A 315 -13.29 5.85 -11.70
C PRO A 315 -12.65 4.47 -11.48
N LEU A 316 -12.17 3.86 -12.56
CA LEU A 316 -11.23 2.74 -12.42
C LEU A 316 -9.98 3.24 -11.68
N ARG A 317 -9.64 2.59 -10.56
CA ARG A 317 -8.39 2.88 -9.85
C ARG A 317 -7.19 2.75 -10.80
N GLU A 318 -6.20 3.63 -10.64
CA GLU A 318 -4.98 3.65 -11.47
C GLU A 318 -4.31 2.27 -11.55
N ARG A 319 -4.27 1.54 -10.42
CA ARG A 319 -3.76 0.16 -10.36
C ARG A 319 -4.49 -0.79 -11.30
N VAL A 320 -5.81 -0.70 -11.39
CA VAL A 320 -6.62 -1.53 -12.31
C VAL A 320 -6.33 -1.15 -13.77
N VAL A 321 -6.18 0.15 -14.05
CA VAL A 321 -5.81 0.61 -15.40
C VAL A 321 -4.43 0.09 -15.79
N ARG A 322 -3.45 0.17 -14.88
CA ARG A 322 -2.09 -0.37 -15.07
C ARG A 322 -2.12 -1.88 -15.31
N GLN A 323 -2.92 -2.63 -14.55
CA GLN A 323 -3.10 -4.06 -14.75
C GLN A 323 -3.60 -4.38 -16.16
N LYS A 324 -4.63 -3.66 -16.64
CA LYS A 324 -5.15 -3.85 -18.01
C LYS A 324 -4.08 -3.60 -19.07
N ARG A 325 -3.22 -2.59 -18.88
CA ARG A 325 -2.09 -2.31 -19.78
C ARG A 325 -1.07 -3.46 -19.77
N LEU A 326 -0.70 -3.98 -18.60
CA LEU A 326 0.22 -5.12 -18.48
C LEU A 326 -0.34 -6.37 -19.18
N LEU A 327 -1.64 -6.66 -19.02
CA LEU A 327 -2.29 -7.78 -19.70
C LEU A 327 -2.30 -7.61 -21.23
N ALA A 328 -2.52 -6.40 -21.73
CA ALA A 328 -2.47 -6.11 -23.16
C ALA A 328 -1.05 -6.31 -23.73
N GLU A 329 -0.02 -5.87 -23.00
CA GLU A 329 1.38 -6.13 -23.37
C GLU A 329 1.69 -7.64 -23.37
N ALA A 330 1.14 -8.37 -22.40
CA ALA A 330 1.24 -9.82 -22.34
C ALA A 330 0.67 -10.51 -23.58
N ASP A 331 -0.46 -10.00 -24.08
CA ASP A 331 -1.13 -10.55 -25.25
C ASP A 331 -0.28 -10.39 -26.51
N VAL A 332 0.54 -9.33 -26.59
CA VAL A 332 1.54 -9.18 -27.66
C VAL A 332 2.65 -10.24 -27.53
N GLN A 333 3.20 -10.43 -26.33
CA GLN A 333 4.24 -11.46 -26.10
C GLN A 333 3.72 -12.88 -26.36
N LEU A 334 2.47 -13.15 -25.98
CA LEU A 334 1.78 -14.41 -26.27
C LEU A 334 1.66 -14.67 -27.77
N LYS A 335 1.34 -13.63 -28.57
CA LYS A 335 1.28 -13.77 -30.04
C LYS A 335 2.65 -14.12 -30.61
N LEU A 336 3.73 -13.51 -30.13
CA LEU A 336 5.11 -13.82 -30.55
C LEU A 336 5.52 -15.24 -30.14
N LEU A 337 5.24 -15.65 -28.90
CA LEU A 337 5.53 -17.00 -28.43
C LEU A 337 4.78 -18.08 -29.22
N ARG A 338 3.54 -17.80 -29.65
CA ARG A 338 2.76 -18.74 -30.49
C ARG A 338 3.46 -19.06 -31.81
N GLN A 339 4.15 -18.09 -32.40
CA GLN A 339 4.89 -18.27 -33.64
C GLN A 339 6.15 -19.11 -33.43
N LEU A 340 6.78 -19.02 -32.24
CA LEU A 340 8.05 -19.67 -31.94
C LEU A 340 7.91 -21.07 -31.33
N ASN A 341 6.91 -21.27 -30.48
CA ASN A 341 6.70 -22.53 -29.76
C ASN A 341 5.24 -22.75 -29.34
N VAL A 342 4.50 -23.55 -30.12
CA VAL A 342 3.08 -23.87 -29.86
C VAL A 342 2.86 -24.56 -28.51
N LYS A 343 3.83 -25.37 -28.04
CA LYS A 343 3.71 -26.11 -26.76
C LYS A 343 3.75 -25.19 -25.55
N ALA A 344 4.46 -24.05 -25.64
CA ALA A 344 4.52 -23.06 -24.56
C ALA A 344 3.20 -22.27 -24.40
N ARG A 345 2.34 -22.24 -25.43
CA ARG A 345 1.12 -21.42 -25.44
C ARG A 345 0.20 -21.69 -24.24
N ARG A 346 -0.13 -22.95 -23.99
CA ARG A 346 -1.11 -23.32 -22.95
C ARG A 346 -0.62 -22.94 -21.55
N PRO A 347 0.62 -23.26 -21.14
CA PRO A 347 1.16 -22.79 -19.87
C PRO A 347 1.19 -21.26 -19.72
N VAL A 348 1.53 -20.51 -20.77
CA VAL A 348 1.58 -19.03 -20.68
C VAL A 348 0.17 -18.43 -20.53
N VAL A 349 -0.81 -18.94 -21.28
CA VAL A 349 -2.21 -18.49 -21.15
C VAL A 349 -2.71 -18.76 -19.73
N TRP A 350 -2.42 -19.95 -19.20
CA TRP A 350 -2.75 -20.29 -17.81
C TRP A 350 -2.11 -19.31 -16.82
N PHE A 351 -0.82 -18.98 -16.97
CA PHE A 351 -0.15 -18.01 -16.09
C PHE A 351 -0.79 -16.62 -16.14
N ARG A 352 -1.10 -16.13 -17.35
CA ARG A 352 -1.79 -14.85 -17.53
C ARG A 352 -3.12 -14.82 -16.78
N GLU A 353 -3.93 -15.88 -16.93
CA GLU A 353 -5.22 -16.01 -16.26
C GLU A 353 -5.08 -16.10 -14.74
N GLN A 354 -4.09 -16.86 -14.24
CA GLN A 354 -3.86 -16.99 -12.80
C GLN A 354 -3.35 -15.70 -12.15
N LEU A 355 -2.42 -15.00 -12.80
CA LEU A 355 -1.90 -13.73 -12.31
C LEU A 355 -2.97 -12.63 -12.31
N ASP A 356 -3.84 -12.61 -13.33
CA ASP A 356 -5.01 -11.73 -13.34
C ASP A 356 -6.02 -12.09 -12.24
N TYR A 357 -6.29 -13.38 -12.06
CA TYR A 357 -7.15 -13.87 -10.99
C TYR A 357 -6.61 -13.44 -9.62
N TRP A 358 -5.31 -13.64 -9.34
CA TRP A 358 -4.71 -13.20 -8.08
C TRP A 358 -4.76 -11.69 -7.89
N PHE A 359 -4.56 -10.90 -8.93
CA PHE A 359 -4.73 -9.45 -8.86
C PHE A 359 -6.18 -9.08 -8.48
N ARG A 360 -7.18 -9.72 -9.11
CA ARG A 360 -8.60 -9.53 -8.77
C ARG A 360 -8.94 -9.95 -7.35
N GLN A 361 -8.26 -10.98 -6.83
CA GLN A 361 -8.42 -11.47 -5.46
C GLN A 361 -7.53 -10.76 -4.43
N ALA A 362 -6.64 -9.85 -4.85
CA ALA A 362 -5.82 -9.08 -3.93
C ALA A 362 -6.71 -8.23 -3.02
N ASN A 363 -6.54 -8.36 -1.71
CA ASN A 363 -7.38 -7.68 -0.70
C ASN A 363 -6.68 -6.47 -0.07
N SER A 364 -5.50 -6.10 -0.55
CA SER A 364 -4.82 -4.84 -0.21
C SER A 364 -4.14 -4.24 -1.43
N GLU A 365 -3.76 -2.96 -1.34
CA GLU A 365 -3.00 -2.29 -2.39
C GLU A 365 -1.59 -2.88 -2.55
N ASN A 366 -0.97 -3.32 -1.46
CA ASN A 366 0.35 -3.97 -1.51
C ASN A 366 0.28 -5.34 -2.20
N GLU A 367 -0.80 -6.09 -1.98
CA GLU A 367 -1.03 -7.35 -2.71
C GLU A 367 -1.23 -7.09 -4.22
N GLU A 368 -1.93 -6.01 -4.60
CA GLU A 368 -2.05 -5.62 -6.02
C GLU A 368 -0.70 -5.29 -6.64
N GLU A 369 0.14 -4.49 -5.95
CA GLU A 369 1.49 -4.16 -6.41
C GLU A 369 2.35 -5.41 -6.55
N PHE A 370 2.27 -6.30 -5.57
CA PHE A 370 2.99 -7.55 -5.61
C PHE A 370 2.56 -8.39 -6.82
N CYS A 371 1.26 -8.56 -7.07
CA CYS A 371 0.76 -9.28 -8.24
C CYS A 371 1.21 -8.63 -9.57
N GLN A 372 1.20 -7.31 -9.66
CA GLN A 372 1.71 -6.58 -10.82
C GLN A 372 3.22 -6.79 -11.01
N GLY A 373 3.99 -6.77 -9.92
CA GLY A 373 5.42 -7.06 -9.92
C GLY A 373 5.73 -8.47 -10.43
N VAL A 374 5.02 -9.48 -9.91
CA VAL A 374 5.14 -10.88 -10.37
C VAL A 374 4.84 -10.98 -11.86
N MET A 375 3.78 -10.30 -12.31
CA MET A 375 3.37 -10.28 -13.71
C MET A 375 4.42 -9.65 -14.63
N MET A 376 5.01 -8.51 -14.24
CA MET A 376 6.10 -7.89 -14.99
C MET A 376 7.34 -8.80 -15.07
N ILE A 377 7.72 -9.45 -13.97
CA ILE A 377 8.86 -10.37 -13.94
C ILE A 377 8.61 -11.55 -14.87
N PHE A 378 7.40 -12.11 -14.84
CA PHE A 378 7.01 -13.19 -15.75
C PHE A 378 7.09 -12.75 -17.22
N PHE A 379 6.59 -11.57 -17.59
CA PHE A 379 6.64 -11.10 -18.98
C PHE A 379 8.06 -10.78 -19.44
N ASN A 380 8.91 -10.26 -18.56
CA ASN A 380 10.33 -10.09 -18.84
C ASN A 380 11.01 -11.45 -19.10
N LEU A 381 10.65 -12.49 -18.34
CA LEU A 381 11.11 -13.85 -18.61
C LEU A 381 10.63 -14.34 -19.99
N LEU A 382 9.35 -14.14 -20.33
CA LEU A 382 8.81 -14.50 -21.63
C LEU A 382 9.53 -13.79 -22.78
N LYS A 383 9.84 -12.50 -22.61
CA LYS A 383 10.58 -11.69 -23.60
C LYS A 383 12.00 -12.21 -23.83
N GLU A 384 12.67 -12.75 -22.81
CA GLU A 384 13.97 -13.41 -23.01
C GLU A 384 13.81 -14.79 -23.67
N LEU A 385 12.73 -15.51 -23.40
CA LEU A 385 12.42 -16.78 -24.05
C LEU A 385 12.08 -16.62 -25.54
N THR A 386 11.46 -15.51 -25.96
CA THR A 386 11.14 -15.25 -27.38
C THR A 386 12.36 -14.91 -28.24
N LYS A 387 13.48 -14.50 -27.63
CA LYS A 387 14.73 -14.26 -28.39
C LYS A 387 15.40 -15.54 -28.87
N ARG A 388 14.89 -16.71 -28.47
CA ARG A 388 15.47 -18.01 -28.83
C ARG A 388 15.05 -18.42 -30.24
N PRO A 389 15.91 -19.21 -30.93
CA PRO A 389 15.58 -19.68 -32.26
C PRO A 389 14.25 -20.46 -32.26
N PRO A 390 13.43 -20.31 -33.31
CA PRO A 390 12.19 -21.06 -33.47
C PRO A 390 12.42 -22.57 -33.31
N GLY A 391 11.49 -23.27 -32.68
CA GLY A 391 11.60 -24.71 -32.43
C GLY A 391 12.41 -25.12 -31.20
N SER A 392 13.04 -24.17 -30.48
CA SER A 392 13.67 -24.47 -29.20
C SER A 392 12.64 -24.98 -28.18
N MET A 393 12.87 -26.18 -27.65
CA MET A 393 12.03 -26.80 -26.62
C MET A 393 12.19 -26.13 -25.23
N LEU A 394 13.24 -25.31 -25.06
CA LEU A 394 13.58 -24.66 -23.80
C LEU A 394 12.43 -23.80 -23.27
N ALA A 395 11.78 -23.00 -24.11
CA ALA A 395 10.68 -22.13 -23.68
C ALA A 395 9.48 -22.95 -23.15
N ALA A 396 9.10 -24.02 -23.85
CA ALA A 396 8.04 -24.91 -23.39
C ALA A 396 8.42 -25.61 -22.07
N GLN A 397 9.67 -26.07 -21.93
CA GLN A 397 10.16 -26.71 -20.72
C GLN A 397 10.16 -25.74 -19.52
N VAL A 398 10.71 -24.54 -19.68
CA VAL A 398 10.77 -23.52 -18.62
C VAL A 398 9.36 -23.19 -18.13
N VAL A 399 8.44 -22.82 -19.04
CA VAL A 399 7.11 -22.38 -18.63
C VAL A 399 6.28 -23.55 -18.09
N SER A 400 6.45 -24.77 -18.60
CA SER A 400 5.78 -25.96 -18.03
C SER A 400 6.23 -26.21 -16.60
N LEU A 401 7.54 -26.23 -16.33
CA LEU A 401 8.06 -26.47 -14.98
C LEU A 401 7.63 -25.38 -14.00
N LEU A 402 7.61 -24.12 -14.45
CA LEU A 402 7.09 -23.02 -13.63
C LEU A 402 5.61 -23.21 -13.31
N LYS A 403 4.80 -23.59 -14.31
CA LYS A 403 3.38 -23.87 -14.11
C LYS A 403 3.20 -24.99 -13.09
N ASP A 404 3.91 -26.10 -13.26
CA ASP A 404 3.84 -27.25 -12.36
C ASP A 404 4.25 -26.86 -10.93
N GLN A 405 5.30 -26.04 -10.77
CA GLN A 405 5.70 -25.51 -9.47
C GLN A 405 4.57 -24.70 -8.80
N VAL A 406 3.94 -23.79 -9.54
CA VAL A 406 2.86 -22.94 -9.01
C VAL A 406 1.62 -23.76 -8.70
N GLU A 407 1.21 -24.68 -9.59
CA GLU A 407 0.07 -25.58 -9.34
C GLU A 407 0.29 -26.43 -8.09
N LEU A 408 1.49 -26.98 -7.90
CA LEU A 408 1.83 -27.76 -6.72
C LEU A 408 1.91 -26.90 -5.45
N GLN A 409 2.37 -25.66 -5.53
CA GLN A 409 2.35 -24.70 -4.43
C GLN A 409 0.90 -24.34 -4.05
N MET A 410 0.04 -24.05 -5.03
CA MET A 410 -1.39 -23.83 -4.83
C MET A 410 -2.06 -25.05 -4.21
N ALA A 411 -1.74 -26.25 -4.69
CA ALA A 411 -2.27 -27.50 -4.13
C ALA A 411 -1.83 -27.71 -2.69
N ARG A 412 -0.55 -27.44 -2.36
CA ARG A 412 -0.04 -27.52 -0.99
C ARG A 412 -0.73 -26.51 -0.07
N ASP A 413 -0.91 -25.28 -0.53
CA ASP A 413 -1.32 -24.16 0.31
C ASP A 413 -2.85 -24.03 0.47
N ARG A 414 -3.64 -24.49 -0.51
CA ARG A 414 -5.12 -24.44 -0.47
C ARG A 414 -5.77 -25.61 0.25
N LEU A 415 -4.99 -26.61 0.66
CA LEU A 415 -5.48 -27.71 1.47
C LEU A 415 -5.84 -27.18 2.87
N GLY A 416 -7.14 -27.11 3.15
CA GLY A 416 -7.62 -26.70 4.48
C GLY A 416 -7.08 -27.60 5.60
N PRO A 417 -7.19 -27.18 6.87
CA PRO A 417 -6.59 -27.88 8.01
C PRO A 417 -7.05 -29.34 8.17
N GLY A 418 -8.22 -29.71 7.62
CA GLY A 418 -8.73 -31.09 7.59
C GLY A 418 -8.39 -31.89 6.34
N ALA A 419 -7.78 -31.29 5.31
CA ALA A 419 -7.48 -32.00 4.08
C ALA A 419 -6.32 -33.01 4.31
N GLN A 420 -6.50 -34.21 3.76
CA GLN A 420 -5.68 -35.39 4.06
C GLN A 420 -4.18 -35.07 3.97
N LYS A 421 -3.47 -35.24 5.09
CA LYS A 421 -1.99 -35.19 5.23
C LYS A 421 -1.25 -35.85 4.05
N MET A 422 -1.85 -36.89 3.48
CA MET A 422 -1.37 -37.61 2.29
C MET A 422 -1.30 -36.72 1.03
N VAL A 423 -2.35 -35.94 0.70
CA VAL A 423 -2.37 -35.09 -0.50
C VAL A 423 -1.33 -33.99 -0.38
N ARG A 424 -1.20 -33.39 0.80
CA ARG A 424 -0.18 -32.39 1.08
C ARG A 424 1.23 -32.97 0.97
N GLY A 425 1.46 -34.15 1.57
CA GLY A 425 2.76 -34.84 1.48
C GLY A 425 3.15 -35.16 0.05
N LYS A 426 2.20 -35.63 -0.77
CA LYS A 426 2.42 -35.88 -2.19
C LYS A 426 2.76 -34.57 -2.95
N ALA A 427 1.99 -33.51 -2.73
CA ALA A 427 2.26 -32.22 -3.37
C ALA A 427 3.66 -31.67 -2.98
N GLU A 428 4.10 -31.87 -1.74
CA GLU A 428 5.44 -31.48 -1.27
C GLU A 428 6.55 -32.31 -1.93
N GLU A 429 6.36 -33.62 -2.10
CA GLU A 429 7.30 -34.50 -2.81
C GLU A 429 7.41 -34.15 -4.30
N ASP A 430 6.28 -33.97 -4.97
CA ASP A 430 6.20 -33.57 -6.37
C ASP A 430 6.85 -32.19 -6.56
N LEU A 431 6.58 -31.24 -5.65
CA LEU A 431 7.19 -29.90 -5.67
C LEU A 431 8.71 -29.97 -5.50
N ALA A 432 9.21 -30.84 -4.62
CA ALA A 432 10.65 -31.07 -4.47
C ALA A 432 11.29 -31.63 -5.74
N THR A 433 10.57 -32.47 -6.48
CA THR A 433 11.02 -33.01 -7.77
C THR A 433 11.07 -31.93 -8.85
N VAL A 434 10.02 -31.11 -8.97
CA VAL A 434 9.99 -29.99 -9.92
C VAL A 434 11.10 -28.98 -9.60
N LYS A 435 11.32 -28.64 -8.32
CA LYS A 435 12.41 -27.74 -7.91
C LYS A 435 13.79 -28.28 -8.27
N ARG A 436 14.03 -29.59 -8.15
CA ARG A 436 15.29 -30.21 -8.60
C ARG A 436 15.47 -30.10 -10.12
N GLN A 437 14.41 -30.28 -10.90
CA GLN A 437 14.45 -30.13 -12.35
C GLN A 437 14.73 -28.68 -12.76
N ILE A 438 14.10 -27.72 -12.09
CA ILE A 438 14.33 -26.28 -12.28
C ILE A 438 15.77 -25.91 -11.89
N GLY A 439 16.31 -26.45 -10.80
CA GLY A 439 17.71 -26.22 -10.40
C GLY A 439 18.70 -26.65 -11.48
N LYS A 440 18.55 -27.86 -12.03
CA LYS A 440 19.38 -28.34 -13.15
C LYS A 440 19.26 -27.45 -14.39
N LEU A 441 18.04 -26.98 -14.67
CA LEU A 441 17.78 -26.08 -15.78
C LEU A 441 18.46 -24.72 -15.58
N LEU A 442 18.37 -24.15 -14.37
CA LEU A 442 19.04 -22.91 -13.99
C LEU A 442 20.55 -23.01 -14.14
N ASP A 443 21.16 -24.09 -13.69
CA ASP A 443 22.62 -24.29 -13.81
C ASP A 443 23.05 -24.29 -15.28
N SER A 444 22.29 -24.98 -16.15
CA SER A 444 22.53 -24.97 -17.60
C SER A 444 22.29 -23.58 -18.22
N LEU A 445 21.26 -22.86 -17.77
CA LEU A 445 20.94 -21.52 -18.24
C LEU A 445 21.97 -20.50 -17.81
N ARG A 446 22.54 -20.58 -16.61
CA ARG A 446 23.58 -19.66 -16.14
C ARG A 446 24.82 -19.71 -17.03
N VAL A 447 25.15 -20.89 -17.56
CA VAL A 447 26.27 -21.07 -18.50
C VAL A 447 25.91 -20.61 -19.91
N SER A 448 24.75 -21.03 -20.42
CA SER A 448 24.36 -20.79 -21.82
C SER A 448 23.73 -19.42 -22.09
N SER A 449 23.14 -18.78 -21.07
CA SER A 449 22.46 -17.49 -21.13
C SER A 449 22.23 -16.91 -19.74
N PRO A 450 23.23 -16.20 -19.19
CA PRO A 450 23.18 -15.72 -17.81
C PRO A 450 21.96 -14.84 -17.54
N VAL A 451 21.60 -13.96 -18.49
CA VAL A 451 20.41 -13.10 -18.37
C VAL A 451 19.12 -13.91 -18.20
N LEU A 452 18.92 -14.99 -18.98
CA LEU A 452 17.73 -15.83 -18.83
C LEU A 452 17.74 -16.58 -17.50
N GLY A 453 18.91 -17.07 -17.07
CA GLY A 453 19.09 -17.70 -15.77
C GLY A 453 18.74 -16.76 -14.61
N GLU A 454 19.17 -15.50 -14.66
CA GLU A 454 18.83 -14.46 -13.69
C GLU A 454 17.35 -14.13 -13.67
N ARG A 455 16.71 -13.97 -14.84
CA ARG A 455 15.26 -13.71 -14.93
C ARG A 455 14.43 -14.87 -14.39
N LEU A 456 14.84 -16.11 -14.68
CA LEU A 456 14.19 -17.31 -14.16
C LEU A 456 14.34 -17.38 -12.63
N GLN A 457 15.55 -17.12 -12.10
CA GLN A 457 15.79 -17.07 -10.66
C GLN A 457 14.92 -16.00 -9.99
N GLY A 458 14.89 -14.77 -10.52
CA GLY A 458 14.08 -13.69 -9.95
C GLY A 458 12.59 -14.01 -9.94
N PHE A 459 12.08 -14.71 -10.95
CA PHE A 459 10.69 -15.20 -10.92
C PHE A 459 10.46 -16.25 -9.84
N LEU A 460 11.38 -17.21 -9.70
CA LEU A 460 11.29 -18.26 -8.67
C LEU A 460 11.35 -17.72 -7.26
N ASP A 461 12.19 -16.70 -7.03
CA ASP A 461 12.31 -16.04 -5.73
C ASP A 461 10.97 -15.38 -5.35
N VAL A 462 10.36 -14.64 -6.29
CA VAL A 462 9.07 -13.97 -6.06
C VAL A 462 7.92 -14.97 -5.91
N VAL A 463 7.86 -16.02 -6.72
CA VAL A 463 6.86 -17.11 -6.54
C VAL A 463 7.07 -17.81 -5.20
N GLY A 464 8.32 -17.97 -4.75
CA GLY A 464 8.64 -18.53 -3.45
C GLY A 464 8.15 -17.68 -2.27
N MET A 465 8.00 -16.38 -2.47
CA MET A 465 7.44 -15.44 -1.48
C MET A 465 5.90 -15.44 -1.47
N MET A 466 5.23 -16.05 -2.46
CA MET A 466 3.77 -16.14 -2.50
C MET A 466 3.25 -17.05 -1.40
N ASP A 467 2.65 -16.46 -0.37
CA ASP A 467 1.88 -17.18 0.62
C ASP A 467 0.41 -17.24 0.20
N LEU A 468 -0.02 -18.43 -0.23
CA LEU A 468 -1.40 -18.69 -0.64
C LEU A 468 -2.24 -19.31 0.47
N THR A 469 -1.66 -19.57 1.65
CA THR A 469 -2.36 -20.25 2.75
C THR A 469 -3.49 -19.41 3.34
N ARG A 470 -3.40 -18.08 3.19
CA ARG A 470 -4.39 -17.10 3.66
C ARG A 470 -5.28 -16.56 2.55
N GLN A 471 -5.22 -17.14 1.35
CA GLN A 471 -6.14 -16.73 0.28
C GLN A 471 -7.54 -17.25 0.55
N ASP A 472 -8.52 -16.38 0.38
CA ASP A 472 -9.93 -16.76 0.42
C ASP A 472 -10.23 -17.80 -0.65
N ILE A 473 -10.79 -18.94 -0.25
CA ILE A 473 -11.19 -20.00 -1.15
C ILE A 473 -12.66 -19.75 -1.53
N PRO A 474 -12.96 -19.37 -2.79
CA PRO A 474 -14.34 -19.18 -3.21
C PRO A 474 -15.12 -20.49 -3.21
N ARG A 475 -16.44 -20.40 -3.09
CA ARG A 475 -17.32 -21.57 -3.23
C ARG A 475 -17.34 -22.10 -4.66
N GLN A 476 -17.35 -21.17 -5.61
CA GLN A 476 -17.35 -21.44 -7.04
C GLN A 476 -16.78 -20.23 -7.79
N LEU A 477 -16.46 -20.43 -9.07
CA LEU A 477 -16.12 -19.37 -9.99
C LEU A 477 -17.28 -19.16 -10.97
N THR A 478 -17.56 -17.93 -11.37
CA THR A 478 -18.48 -17.66 -12.48
C THR A 478 -17.87 -18.08 -13.81
N ALA A 479 -18.63 -18.01 -14.90
CA ALA A 479 -18.12 -18.26 -16.25
C ALA A 479 -16.99 -17.28 -16.63
N GLU A 480 -17.03 -16.06 -16.07
CA GLU A 480 -16.04 -14.99 -16.22
C GLU A 480 -14.85 -15.13 -15.24
N GLY A 481 -14.88 -16.16 -14.38
CA GLY A 481 -13.85 -16.46 -13.41
C GLY A 481 -13.94 -15.64 -12.12
N ASP A 482 -15.07 -15.00 -11.84
CA ASP A 482 -15.24 -14.22 -10.62
C ASP A 482 -15.55 -15.12 -9.42
N ALA A 483 -14.92 -14.80 -8.30
CA ALA A 483 -14.97 -15.58 -7.07
C ALA A 483 -16.31 -15.36 -6.33
N VAL A 484 -17.09 -16.44 -6.21
CA VAL A 484 -18.40 -16.41 -5.53
C VAL A 484 -18.24 -16.76 -4.06
N PHE A 485 -18.75 -15.88 -3.20
CA PHE A 485 -18.72 -16.03 -1.75
C PHE A 485 -20.12 -16.01 -1.15
N THR A 486 -20.27 -16.67 0.00
CA THR A 486 -21.48 -16.49 0.81
C THR A 486 -21.38 -15.18 1.57
N VAL A 487 -22.36 -14.33 1.37
CA VAL A 487 -22.44 -13.02 2.00
C VAL A 487 -23.76 -12.84 2.72
N ASN A 488 -23.76 -12.03 3.78
CA ASN A 488 -24.96 -11.47 4.36
C ASN A 488 -25.07 -10.01 3.88
N LEU A 489 -25.99 -9.77 2.96
CA LEU A 489 -26.19 -8.50 2.28
C LEU A 489 -27.35 -7.73 2.90
N SER A 490 -27.21 -6.41 2.96
CA SER A 490 -28.25 -5.47 3.35
C SER A 490 -28.14 -4.22 2.48
N ALA A 491 -29.13 -3.32 2.57
CA ALA A 491 -29.11 -2.06 1.83
C ALA A 491 -27.95 -1.12 2.25
N THR A 492 -27.40 -1.31 3.44
CA THR A 492 -26.42 -0.42 4.08
C THR A 492 -25.03 -1.03 4.20
N GLY A 493 -24.86 -2.32 3.90
CA GLY A 493 -23.59 -3.00 4.10
C GLY A 493 -23.62 -4.47 3.72
N VAL A 494 -22.45 -5.10 3.80
CA VAL A 494 -22.26 -6.52 3.54
C VAL A 494 -21.35 -7.14 4.58
N ALA A 495 -21.63 -8.40 4.93
CA ALA A 495 -20.75 -9.22 5.74
C ALA A 495 -20.35 -10.49 5.00
N TRP A 496 -19.10 -10.91 5.14
CA TRP A 496 -18.54 -12.10 4.53
C TRP A 496 -17.57 -12.80 5.49
N ARG A 497 -17.06 -13.95 5.09
CA ARG A 497 -16.01 -14.68 5.82
C ARG A 497 -14.71 -14.63 5.03
N THR A 498 -13.60 -14.41 5.72
CA THR A 498 -12.27 -14.35 5.11
C THR A 498 -11.20 -15.06 5.96
N LEU A 499 -10.21 -15.67 5.31
CA LEU A 499 -8.98 -16.20 5.89
C LEU A 499 -7.90 -15.13 6.07
N LYS A 500 -8.15 -13.91 5.61
CA LYS A 500 -7.23 -12.78 5.77
C LYS A 500 -7.25 -12.29 7.22
N ASP A 501 -6.07 -12.22 7.82
CA ASP A 501 -5.86 -11.76 9.20
C ASP A 501 -5.61 -10.25 9.30
N ARG A 502 -5.28 -9.60 8.18
CA ARG A 502 -4.99 -8.16 8.11
C ARG A 502 -6.23 -7.35 7.72
N VAL A 503 -7.29 -7.51 8.49
CA VAL A 503 -8.50 -6.68 8.39
C VAL A 503 -8.93 -6.30 9.79
N TYR A 504 -8.99 -5.00 10.05
CA TYR A 504 -9.30 -4.45 11.35
C TYR A 504 -10.57 -3.61 11.30
N LYS A 505 -11.24 -3.49 12.46
CA LYS A 505 -12.35 -2.56 12.61
C LYS A 505 -11.84 -1.13 12.36
N GLY A 506 -12.54 -0.39 11.53
CA GLY A 506 -12.17 0.97 11.12
C GLY A 506 -11.47 1.06 9.77
N ASP A 507 -10.99 -0.06 9.22
CA ASP A 507 -10.35 -0.10 7.91
C ASP A 507 -11.29 0.37 6.81
N LEU A 508 -10.73 1.12 5.87
CA LEU A 508 -11.42 1.61 4.68
C LEU A 508 -11.39 0.52 3.61
N VAL A 509 -12.55 0.20 3.06
CA VAL A 509 -12.70 -0.90 2.11
C VAL A 509 -13.40 -0.48 0.82
N GLU A 510 -12.83 -0.90 -0.30
CA GLU A 510 -13.53 -1.03 -1.58
C GLU A 510 -14.22 -2.39 -1.61
N VAL A 511 -15.50 -2.42 -1.99
CA VAL A 511 -16.28 -3.63 -2.18
C VAL A 511 -16.90 -3.62 -3.57
N ARG A 512 -16.77 -4.74 -4.28
CA ARG A 512 -17.37 -4.99 -5.59
C ARG A 512 -18.25 -6.24 -5.50
N LEU A 513 -19.53 -6.06 -5.76
CA LEU A 513 -20.54 -7.12 -5.70
C LEU A 513 -21.06 -7.40 -7.11
N GLY A 514 -21.03 -8.64 -7.56
CA GLY A 514 -21.80 -9.07 -8.73
C GLY A 514 -23.25 -9.30 -8.30
N LEU A 515 -24.19 -8.51 -8.81
CA LEU A 515 -25.62 -8.68 -8.55
C LEU A 515 -26.33 -9.13 -9.82
N ASP A 516 -27.44 -9.84 -9.68
CA ASP A 516 -28.31 -10.21 -10.82
C ASP A 516 -29.68 -9.58 -10.54
N PRO A 517 -29.88 -8.28 -10.78
CA PRO A 517 -31.11 -7.60 -10.37
C PRO A 517 -32.35 -8.18 -11.05
N ASP A 518 -32.19 -8.72 -12.27
CA ASP A 518 -33.28 -9.15 -13.14
C ASP A 518 -33.47 -10.68 -13.22
N ALA A 519 -32.71 -11.47 -12.47
CA ALA A 519 -32.70 -12.94 -12.53
C ALA A 519 -32.37 -13.50 -13.93
N ARG A 520 -31.56 -12.80 -14.71
CA ARG A 520 -31.19 -13.22 -16.09
C ARG A 520 -29.93 -14.08 -16.13
N GLY A 521 -29.30 -14.31 -14.97
CA GLY A 521 -27.99 -14.95 -14.90
C GLY A 521 -26.85 -14.06 -15.40
N VAL A 522 -27.10 -12.76 -15.57
CA VAL A 522 -26.09 -11.77 -15.96
C VAL A 522 -25.70 -10.98 -14.73
N TRP A 523 -24.43 -11.09 -14.35
CA TRP A 523 -23.89 -10.39 -13.19
C TRP A 523 -23.51 -8.95 -13.54
N GLU A 524 -24.15 -7.99 -12.88
CA GLU A 524 -23.79 -6.58 -12.93
C GLU A 524 -22.96 -6.20 -11.70
N THR A 525 -21.81 -5.56 -11.91
CA THR A 525 -20.95 -5.17 -10.79
C THR A 525 -21.42 -3.86 -10.15
N VAL A 526 -21.68 -3.91 -8.85
CA VAL A 526 -21.97 -2.76 -7.97
C VAL A 526 -20.73 -2.42 -7.16
N TRP A 527 -20.39 -1.13 -7.10
CA TRP A 527 -19.19 -0.61 -6.46
C TRP A 527 -19.58 0.15 -5.19
N ALA A 528 -18.89 -0.12 -4.09
CA ALA A 528 -19.13 0.55 -2.84
C ALA A 528 -17.82 0.81 -2.12
N TYR A 529 -17.75 1.96 -1.46
CA TYR A 529 -16.67 2.32 -0.56
C TYR A 529 -17.25 2.45 0.84
N GLY A 530 -16.55 1.92 1.82
CA GLY A 530 -17.09 1.80 3.16
C GLY A 530 -16.04 1.55 4.21
N ARG A 531 -16.52 1.20 5.39
CA ARG A 531 -15.68 0.96 6.56
C ARG A 531 -16.02 -0.34 7.23
N VAL A 532 -15.01 -1.07 7.67
CA VAL A 532 -15.18 -2.28 8.47
C VAL A 532 -15.71 -1.90 9.84
N VAL A 533 -16.90 -2.41 10.19
CA VAL A 533 -17.58 -2.10 11.45
C VAL A 533 -17.47 -3.25 12.46
N VAL A 534 -17.33 -4.48 11.96
CA VAL A 534 -17.23 -5.69 12.77
C VAL A 534 -16.18 -6.60 12.18
N VAL A 535 -15.28 -7.09 13.03
CA VAL A 535 -14.41 -8.23 12.78
C VAL A 535 -14.64 -9.19 13.94
N GLN A 536 -15.19 -10.36 13.66
CA GLN A 536 -15.30 -11.44 14.64
C GLN A 536 -14.13 -12.40 14.47
N GLU A 537 -13.70 -12.99 15.58
CA GLU A 537 -12.60 -13.94 15.62
C GLU A 537 -12.80 -15.11 14.63
N PRO A 538 -11.69 -15.72 14.17
CA PRO A 538 -11.74 -16.86 13.28
C PRO A 538 -12.60 -18.01 13.83
N ASP A 539 -13.44 -18.59 12.96
CA ASP A 539 -14.17 -19.82 13.27
C ASP A 539 -13.23 -21.06 13.29
N GLU A 540 -13.80 -22.25 13.52
CA GLU A 540 -13.03 -23.51 13.50
C GLU A 540 -12.32 -23.78 12.17
N GLN A 541 -12.73 -23.10 11.08
CA GLN A 541 -12.09 -23.18 9.77
C GLN A 541 -11.00 -22.12 9.57
N GLY A 542 -10.72 -21.32 10.61
CA GLY A 542 -9.77 -20.20 10.57
C GLY A 542 -10.30 -18.97 9.85
N LYS A 543 -11.62 -18.87 9.59
CA LYS A 543 -12.21 -17.74 8.86
C LYS A 543 -12.80 -16.71 9.81
N SER A 544 -12.28 -15.49 9.75
CA SER A 544 -12.86 -14.33 10.43
C SER A 544 -14.15 -13.89 9.74
N ARG A 545 -15.16 -13.48 10.52
CA ARG A 545 -16.35 -12.83 9.96
C ARG A 545 -16.16 -11.33 9.93
N VAL A 546 -16.19 -10.74 8.74
CA VAL A 546 -16.01 -9.31 8.53
C VAL A 546 -17.33 -8.72 8.07
N ALA A 547 -17.71 -7.56 8.61
CA ALA A 547 -18.82 -6.77 8.12
C ALA A 547 -18.38 -5.33 7.86
N CYS A 548 -18.80 -4.78 6.73
CA CYS A 548 -18.59 -3.38 6.39
C CYS A 548 -19.92 -2.65 6.19
N PHE A 549 -19.89 -1.35 6.49
CA PHE A 549 -20.96 -0.41 6.18
C PHE A 549 -20.56 0.40 4.94
N PHE A 550 -21.49 0.61 4.01
CA PHE A 550 -21.27 1.39 2.80
C PHE A 550 -21.40 2.88 3.10
N GLU A 551 -20.29 3.61 3.03
CA GLU A 551 -20.27 5.08 3.21
C GLU A 551 -20.64 5.78 1.88
N HIS A 552 -20.06 5.32 0.77
CA HIS A 552 -20.26 5.89 -0.56
C HIS A 552 -20.64 4.83 -1.58
N MET A 553 -21.73 5.10 -2.32
CA MET A 553 -22.25 4.23 -3.38
C MET A 553 -23.04 5.10 -4.36
N ALA A 554 -22.86 4.87 -5.66
CA ALA A 554 -23.60 5.61 -6.68
C ALA A 554 -25.12 5.35 -6.56
N PRO A 555 -25.99 6.36 -6.77
CA PRO A 555 -27.44 6.19 -6.62
C PRO A 555 -28.00 5.02 -7.44
N LEU A 556 -27.61 4.91 -8.71
CA LEU A 556 -28.03 3.82 -9.59
C LEU A 556 -27.58 2.45 -9.07
N GLN A 557 -26.37 2.36 -8.50
CA GLN A 557 -25.85 1.12 -7.93
C GLN A 557 -26.59 0.73 -6.64
N ARG A 558 -27.02 1.73 -5.84
CA ARG A 558 -27.87 1.52 -4.67
C ARG A 558 -29.25 1.00 -5.05
N GLU A 559 -29.85 1.51 -6.11
CA GLU A 559 -31.11 1.01 -6.65
C GLU A 559 -31.00 -0.46 -7.09
N LYS A 560 -29.94 -0.79 -7.84
CA LYS A 560 -29.65 -2.18 -8.24
C LYS A 560 -29.49 -3.11 -7.04
N LEU A 561 -28.78 -2.66 -6.00
CA LEU A 561 -28.63 -3.40 -4.75
C LEU A 561 -29.97 -3.67 -4.07
N GLN A 562 -30.80 -2.64 -3.94
CA GLN A 562 -32.12 -2.76 -3.33
C GLN A 562 -33.04 -3.67 -4.14
N ALA A 563 -33.05 -3.53 -5.47
CA ALA A 563 -33.83 -4.38 -6.38
C ALA A 563 -33.42 -5.86 -6.23
N HIS A 564 -32.12 -6.14 -6.21
CA HIS A 564 -31.60 -7.50 -5.98
C HIS A 564 -32.05 -8.06 -4.63
N ILE A 565 -31.92 -7.30 -3.54
CA ILE A 565 -32.33 -7.75 -2.19
C ILE A 565 -33.82 -8.07 -2.16
N VAL A 566 -34.67 -7.16 -2.64
CA VAL A 566 -36.13 -7.34 -2.65
C VAL A 566 -36.53 -8.56 -3.48
N ARG A 567 -35.93 -8.74 -4.66
CA ARG A 567 -36.18 -9.90 -5.52
C ARG A 567 -35.83 -11.20 -4.80
N ARG A 568 -34.62 -11.32 -4.26
CA ARG A 568 -34.14 -12.55 -3.60
C ARG A 568 -34.95 -12.88 -2.36
N GLN A 569 -35.41 -11.88 -1.62
CA GLN A 569 -36.32 -12.11 -0.49
C GLN A 569 -37.68 -12.65 -0.93
N ARG A 570 -38.25 -12.12 -2.01
CA ARG A 570 -39.49 -12.67 -2.60
C ARG A 570 -39.28 -14.14 -2.99
N GLU A 571 -38.16 -14.47 -3.63
CA GLU A 571 -37.83 -15.85 -3.98
C GLU A 571 -37.69 -16.75 -2.76
N GLU A 572 -37.06 -16.27 -1.69
CA GLU A 572 -36.92 -17.04 -0.46
C GLU A 572 -38.27 -17.27 0.23
N LEU A 573 -39.16 -16.27 0.24
CA LEU A 573 -40.52 -16.40 0.76
C LEU A 573 -41.35 -17.40 -0.05
N VAL A 574 -41.27 -17.35 -1.38
CA VAL A 574 -41.94 -18.33 -2.25
C VAL A 574 -41.42 -19.74 -1.98
N ARG A 575 -40.09 -19.92 -1.90
CA ARG A 575 -39.49 -21.23 -1.58
C ARG A 575 -39.97 -21.79 -0.24
N ARG A 576 -40.09 -20.93 0.78
CA ARG A 576 -40.59 -21.33 2.11
C ARG A 576 -42.08 -21.65 2.12
N ALA A 577 -42.87 -21.02 1.25
CA ALA A 577 -44.30 -21.30 1.13
C ALA A 577 -44.58 -22.60 0.35
N THR A 578 -43.67 -23.00 -0.55
CA THR A 578 -43.78 -24.23 -1.35
C THR A 578 -43.17 -25.47 -0.69
N ALA A 579 -42.34 -25.28 0.34
CA ALA A 579 -41.72 -26.35 1.12
C ALA A 579 -42.61 -26.69 2.32
#